data_AF-A0AAN8WK87-F1
#
_entry.id   AF-A0AAN8WK87-F1
#
_cell.length_a   1.000
_cell.length_b   1.000
_cell.length_c   1.000
_cell.angle_alpha   90.00
_cell.angle_beta   90.00
_cell.angle_gamma   90.00
#
_symmetry.space_group_name_H-M   'P 1'
#
loop_
_entity.id
_entity.type
_entity.pdbx_description
1 polymer ?
#
loop_
_entity_poly.entity_id
_entity_poly.type
_entity_poly.pdbx_seq_one_letter_code
_entity_poly.pdbx_strand_id
1 'polypeptide(L)'
;MLVDIGHVPFSSSQSTYLDLNPFLASLSSASPPPQEEARITGDLITIGDRPHESLAKLAKIHGPLMTVKLGFTTTVVASLTEMAKEILQKNDQAFIGRPVPDAVTAENGYVSMAWLPGAPKWRNLRKLCTSQVFTTQRLDALQSLRHQMVDKMEKRVIDASKY
;
A
#
# COMPACT_ATOMS: atom_id res chain seq x y z
N MET A 1 -4.11 -0.79 6.28
CA MET A 1 -3.63 0.04 5.14
C MET A 1 -2.11 0.07 5.22
N LEU A 2 -1.43 -0.31 4.15
CA LEU A 2 0.03 -0.32 4.11
C LEU A 2 0.51 1.08 3.72
N VAL A 3 1.39 1.65 4.54
CA VAL A 3 2.07 2.91 4.26
C VAL A 3 3.54 2.57 4.15
N ASP A 4 4.00 2.47 2.92
CA ASP A 4 5.39 2.20 2.62
C ASP A 4 6.14 3.52 2.61
N ILE A 5 6.97 3.74 3.62
CA ILE A 5 7.87 4.90 3.64
C ILE A 5 9.01 4.50 2.71
N GLY A 6 9.01 5.07 1.50
CA GLY A 6 9.89 4.66 0.42
C GLY A 6 11.37 4.54 0.79
N HIS A 7 12.07 3.78 -0.04
CA HIS A 7 13.51 3.53 -0.03
C HIS A 7 14.33 4.70 0.53
N VAL A 8 14.92 4.51 1.72
CA VAL A 8 15.97 5.38 2.24
C VAL A 8 17.27 4.94 1.57
N PRO A 9 17.85 5.72 0.64
CA PRO A 9 19.16 5.39 0.11
C PRO A 9 20.16 5.50 1.26
N PHE A 10 20.91 4.42 1.46
CA PHE A 10 22.05 4.37 2.38
C PHE A 10 23.15 5.27 1.80
N SER A 11 23.02 6.58 2.00
CA SER A 11 24.08 7.55 1.74
C SER A 11 24.64 7.98 3.08
N SER A 12 25.88 7.56 3.31
CA SER A 12 26.75 8.02 4.37
C SER A 12 26.93 9.54 4.29
N SER A 13 26.26 10.28 5.17
CA SER A 13 26.72 11.59 5.62
C SER A 13 26.15 11.87 7.00
N GLN A 14 27.04 12.23 7.92
CA GLN A 14 26.78 12.49 9.33
C GLN A 14 25.89 13.72 9.56
N SER A 15 25.31 13.78 10.77
CA SER A 15 24.77 14.98 11.43
C SER A 15 23.38 15.41 10.94
N THR A 16 22.28 15.14 11.65
CA THR A 16 21.99 15.62 13.01
C THR A 16 20.86 14.76 13.60
N TYR A 17 21.17 13.92 14.59
CA TYR A 17 20.16 13.24 15.40
C TYR A 17 20.07 13.98 16.73
N LEU A 18 18.97 14.69 16.96
CA LEU A 18 18.59 15.13 18.30
C LEU A 18 17.89 13.96 19.00
N ASP A 19 18.60 13.43 19.99
CA ASP A 19 18.13 12.82 21.24
C ASP A 19 16.76 12.12 21.27
N LEU A 20 16.79 10.79 21.11
CA LEU A 20 15.83 9.86 21.73
C LEU A 20 16.56 8.65 22.35
N ASN A 21 17.77 8.88 22.87
CA ASN A 21 18.69 7.81 23.24
C ASN A 21 18.63 7.24 24.68
N PRO A 22 17.75 7.64 25.62
CA PRO A 22 17.66 6.94 26.91
C PRO A 22 16.62 5.80 26.94
N PHE A 23 15.73 5.68 25.95
CA PHE A 23 14.66 4.67 25.99
C PHE A 23 15.04 3.33 25.35
N LEU A 24 16.05 3.31 24.48
CA LEU A 24 16.46 2.11 23.71
C LEU A 24 17.48 1.22 24.42
N ALA A 25 18.13 1.70 25.48
CA ALA A 25 19.18 0.97 26.19
C ALA A 25 18.66 -0.24 27.00
N SER A 26 17.35 -0.31 27.27
CA SER A 26 16.77 -1.35 28.13
C SER A 26 16.48 -2.69 27.44
N LEU A 27 16.58 -2.79 26.11
CA LEU A 27 16.21 -4.01 25.37
C LEU A 27 17.41 -4.94 25.05
N SER A 28 18.60 -4.61 25.56
CA SER A 28 19.84 -5.38 25.35
C SER A 28 20.04 -6.47 26.42
N SER A 29 19.28 -7.58 26.36
CA SER A 29 19.71 -8.84 27.00
C SER A 29 19.01 -10.09 26.44
N ALA A 30 19.05 -10.30 25.13
CA ALA A 30 18.94 -11.65 24.55
C ALA A 30 19.44 -11.61 23.10
N SER A 31 20.56 -12.27 22.82
CA SER A 31 21.07 -12.43 21.46
C SER A 31 20.32 -13.59 20.78
N PRO A 32 19.66 -13.39 19.63
CA PRO A 32 19.09 -14.48 18.83
C PRO A 32 20.12 -15.03 17.81
N PRO A 33 19.91 -16.25 17.29
CA PRO A 33 20.88 -17.03 16.49
C PRO A 33 21.19 -16.42 15.09
N PRO A 34 22.12 -16.99 14.30
CA PRO A 34 22.82 -16.32 13.20
C PRO A 34 21.91 -15.59 12.19
N GLN A 35 22.20 -14.30 11.99
CA GLN A 35 21.29 -13.30 11.45
C GLN A 35 21.25 -13.17 9.91
N GLU A 36 21.94 -14.01 9.13
CA GLU A 36 22.08 -13.75 7.68
C GLU A 36 20.87 -14.17 6.84
N GLU A 37 20.27 -15.34 7.10
CA GLU A 37 19.12 -15.82 6.32
C GLU A 37 17.83 -15.09 6.70
N ALA A 38 17.65 -14.76 7.99
CA ALA A 38 16.48 -14.01 8.47
C ALA A 38 16.46 -12.54 7.97
N ARG A 39 17.61 -11.99 7.57
CA ARG A 39 17.73 -10.59 7.13
C ARG A 39 17.24 -10.36 5.70
N ILE A 40 17.32 -11.39 4.84
CA ILE A 40 16.94 -11.27 3.43
C ILE A 40 15.43 -11.44 3.26
N THR A 41 14.82 -12.37 3.99
CA THR A 41 13.38 -12.65 3.88
C THR A 41 12.53 -11.78 4.81
N GLY A 42 13.09 -11.29 5.93
CA GLY A 42 12.34 -10.46 6.89
C GLY A 42 11.07 -11.17 7.38
N ASP A 43 9.99 -10.40 7.56
CA ASP A 43 8.67 -10.91 7.98
C ASP A 43 7.89 -11.58 6.83
N LEU A 44 8.46 -11.64 5.62
CA LEU A 44 7.76 -12.12 4.42
C LEU A 44 7.30 -13.58 4.56
N ILE A 45 8.08 -14.42 5.23
CA ILE A 45 7.74 -15.83 5.51
C ILE A 45 6.49 -15.92 6.40
N THR A 46 6.37 -15.03 7.38
CA THR A 46 5.25 -15.00 8.33
C THR A 46 3.95 -14.52 7.69
N ILE A 47 4.06 -13.72 6.62
CA ILE A 47 2.92 -13.11 5.94
C ILE A 47 2.24 -14.10 4.97
N GLY A 48 3.02 -14.90 4.25
CA GLY A 48 2.53 -15.96 3.36
C GLY A 48 1.56 -15.47 2.27
N ASP A 49 0.73 -16.39 1.76
CA ASP A 49 -0.15 -16.16 0.60
C ASP A 49 -1.34 -15.23 0.87
N ARG A 50 -1.66 -14.99 2.15
CA ARG A 50 -2.80 -14.15 2.57
C ARG A 50 -2.32 -12.97 3.40
N PRO A 51 -1.66 -11.98 2.76
CA PRO A 51 -0.95 -10.94 3.49
C PRO A 51 -1.87 -10.08 4.36
N HIS A 52 -3.08 -9.78 3.89
CA HIS A 52 -4.05 -8.99 4.63
C HIS A 52 -4.51 -9.66 5.93
N GLU A 53 -4.68 -11.00 5.94
CA GLU A 53 -5.07 -11.73 7.14
C GLU A 53 -3.92 -11.85 8.13
N SER A 54 -2.72 -12.17 7.64
CA SER A 54 -1.52 -12.28 8.47
C SER A 54 -1.20 -10.95 9.13
N LEU A 55 -1.26 -9.84 8.39
CA LEU A 55 -1.07 -8.49 8.96
C LEU A 55 -2.16 -8.12 9.96
N ALA A 56 -3.41 -8.52 9.75
CA ALA A 56 -4.49 -8.29 10.72
C ALA A 56 -4.27 -9.07 12.02
N LYS A 57 -3.75 -10.31 11.93
CA LYS A 57 -3.36 -11.10 13.12
C LYS A 57 -2.18 -10.46 13.85
N LEU A 58 -1.15 -10.05 13.12
CA LEU A 58 0.02 -9.37 13.69
C LEU A 58 -0.36 -8.05 14.38
N ALA A 59 -1.30 -7.29 13.82
CA ALA A 59 -1.78 -6.05 14.44
C ALA A 59 -2.49 -6.28 15.79
N LYS A 60 -3.08 -7.46 16.02
CA LYS A 60 -3.65 -7.81 17.34
C LYS A 60 -2.58 -8.08 18.38
N ILE A 61 -1.39 -8.49 17.96
CA ILE A 61 -0.26 -8.86 18.84
C ILE A 61 0.61 -7.63 19.11
N HIS A 62 1.01 -6.92 18.06
CA HIS A 62 1.97 -5.81 18.14
C HIS A 62 1.31 -4.43 18.24
N GLY A 63 -0.01 -4.37 18.02
CA GLY A 63 -0.79 -3.14 18.08
C GLY A 63 -1.16 -2.57 16.70
N PRO A 64 -1.98 -1.52 16.70
CA PRO A 64 -2.60 -0.96 15.49
C PRO A 64 -1.64 -0.23 14.55
N LEU A 65 -0.43 0.09 15.00
CA LEU A 65 0.63 0.69 14.19
C LEU A 65 1.89 -0.14 14.41
N MET A 66 2.33 -0.85 13.37
CA MET A 66 3.47 -1.76 13.45
C MET A 66 4.37 -1.62 12.23
N THR A 67 5.65 -1.93 12.41
CA THR A 67 6.64 -1.94 11.33
C THR A 67 6.93 -3.37 10.92
N VAL A 68 6.90 -3.64 9.62
CA VAL A 68 7.07 -4.96 9.03
C VAL A 68 8.16 -4.88 7.95
N LYS A 69 9.07 -5.85 7.89
CA LYS A 69 10.11 -5.91 6.85
C LYS A 69 9.72 -6.89 5.75
N LEU A 70 9.40 -6.37 4.57
CA LEU A 70 9.10 -7.14 3.36
C LEU A 70 10.38 -7.27 2.52
N GLY A 71 11.19 -8.28 2.83
CA GLY A 71 12.53 -8.42 2.28
C GLY A 71 13.41 -7.21 2.62
N PHE A 72 13.81 -6.43 1.60
CA PHE A 72 14.62 -5.22 1.77
C PHE A 72 13.79 -3.94 2.01
N THR A 73 12.46 -4.02 1.92
CA THR A 73 11.58 -2.88 2.08
C THR A 73 11.00 -2.85 3.48
N THR A 74 11.10 -1.71 4.16
CA THR A 74 10.51 -1.52 5.50
C THR A 74 9.17 -0.81 5.35
N THR A 75 8.10 -1.48 5.74
CA THR A 75 6.74 -0.98 5.56
C THR A 75 6.05 -0.76 6.90
N VAL A 76 5.35 0.36 7.04
CA VAL A 76 4.55 0.66 8.22
C VAL A 76 3.10 0.30 7.96
N VAL A 77 2.51 -0.48 8.85
CA VAL A 77 1.13 -0.96 8.73
C VAL A 77 0.26 -0.24 9.75
N ALA A 78 -0.71 0.51 9.24
CA ALA A 78 -1.75 1.14 10.04
C ALA A 78 -3.05 0.31 9.92
N SER A 79 -3.43 -0.32 11.03
CA SER A 79 -4.60 -1.21 11.14
C SER A 79 -5.76 -0.58 11.92
N LEU A 80 -5.63 0.68 12.36
CA LEU A 80 -6.66 1.45 13.06
C LEU A 80 -7.21 2.58 12.19
N THR A 81 -8.52 2.82 12.28
CA THR A 81 -9.23 3.82 11.46
C THR A 81 -8.74 5.24 11.73
N GLU A 82 -8.50 5.58 12.99
CA GLU A 82 -7.97 6.87 13.43
C GLU A 82 -6.61 7.12 12.78
N MET A 83 -5.74 6.11 12.75
CA MET A 83 -4.42 6.22 12.10
C MET A 83 -4.54 6.37 10.59
N ALA A 84 -5.46 5.63 9.94
CA ALA A 84 -5.73 5.80 8.52
C ALA A 84 -6.21 7.22 8.20
N LYS A 85 -7.03 7.84 9.09
CA LYS A 85 -7.47 9.23 8.96
C LYS A 85 -6.31 10.22 9.11
N GLU A 86 -5.44 10.01 10.10
CA GLU A 86 -4.24 10.84 10.28
C GLU A 86 -3.34 10.81 9.04
N ILE A 87 -3.12 9.65 8.45
CA ILE A 87 -2.22 9.46 7.31
C ILE A 87 -2.86 9.97 6.01
N LEU A 88 -4.10 9.56 5.70
CA LEU A 88 -4.73 9.84 4.40
C LEU A 88 -5.46 11.16 4.31
N GLN A 89 -5.86 11.77 5.43
CA GLN A 89 -6.61 13.03 5.42
C GLN A 89 -5.80 14.18 6.00
N LYS A 90 -5.16 14.00 7.16
CA LYS A 90 -4.43 15.10 7.82
C LYS A 90 -3.03 15.30 7.27
N ASN A 91 -2.33 14.21 6.95
CA ASN A 91 -0.95 14.22 6.46
C ASN A 91 -0.84 13.73 5.02
N ASP A 92 -1.90 13.86 4.23
CA ASP A 92 -2.00 13.31 2.88
C ASP A 92 -0.83 13.74 1.97
N GLN A 93 -0.37 14.99 2.08
CA GLN A 93 0.75 15.53 1.31
C GLN A 93 2.07 14.82 1.60
N ALA A 94 2.32 14.41 2.85
CA ALA A 94 3.53 13.67 3.22
C ALA A 94 3.53 12.24 2.62
N PHE A 95 2.34 11.68 2.38
CA PHE A 95 2.13 10.32 1.85
C PHE A 95 1.62 10.31 0.40
N ILE A 96 1.86 11.38 -0.35
CA ILE A 96 1.50 11.46 -1.77
C ILE A 96 2.34 10.49 -2.62
N GLY A 97 3.56 10.20 -2.19
CA GLY A 97 4.47 9.28 -2.86
C GLY A 97 3.93 7.84 -2.80
N ARG A 98 3.88 7.18 -3.96
CA ARG A 98 3.53 5.76 -4.06
C ARG A 98 4.77 4.98 -4.49
N PRO A 99 5.14 3.88 -3.80
CA PRO A 99 6.12 2.96 -4.36
C PRO A 99 5.55 2.40 -5.67
N VAL A 100 6.31 2.52 -6.76
CA VAL A 100 5.93 1.98 -8.07
C VAL A 100 6.57 0.61 -8.20
N PRO A 101 5.79 -0.49 -8.32
CA PRO A 101 6.36 -1.82 -8.52
C PRO A 101 7.17 -1.88 -9.82
N ASP A 102 8.27 -2.64 -9.83
CA ASP A 102 9.12 -2.77 -11.02
C ASP A 102 8.38 -3.28 -12.26
N ALA A 103 7.40 -4.17 -12.06
CA ALA A 103 6.51 -4.65 -13.13
C ALA A 103 5.75 -3.50 -13.83
N VAL A 104 5.36 -2.49 -13.07
CA VAL A 104 4.66 -1.31 -13.60
C VAL A 104 5.64 -0.37 -14.31
N THR A 105 6.86 -0.25 -13.79
CA THR A 105 7.92 0.54 -14.42
C THR A 105 8.28 -0.01 -15.80
N ALA A 106 8.32 -1.34 -15.95
CA ALA A 106 8.58 -2.01 -17.23
C ALA A 106 7.54 -1.69 -18.32
N GLU A 107 6.30 -1.40 -17.95
CA GLU A 107 5.19 -1.07 -18.87
C GLU A 107 4.99 0.44 -19.08
N ASN A 108 6.03 1.26 -18.83
CA ASN A 108 5.93 2.72 -18.90
C ASN A 108 4.96 3.32 -17.86
N GLY A 109 5.07 2.84 -16.62
CA GLY A 109 4.26 3.22 -15.45
C GLY A 109 4.11 4.72 -15.16
N TYR A 110 5.00 5.55 -15.70
CA TYR A 110 5.01 7.01 -15.55
C TYR A 110 3.89 7.74 -16.30
N VAL A 111 2.99 7.03 -16.98
CA VAL A 111 1.81 7.61 -17.64
C VAL A 111 0.51 7.28 -16.90
N SER A 112 0.49 6.22 -16.09
CA SER A 112 -0.72 5.78 -15.40
C SER A 112 -1.11 6.73 -14.27
N MET A 113 -2.39 7.14 -14.21
CA MET A 113 -2.92 7.93 -13.09
C MET A 113 -2.78 7.23 -11.74
N ALA A 114 -2.69 5.90 -11.71
CA ALA A 114 -2.53 5.12 -10.48
C ALA A 114 -1.11 5.22 -9.88
N TRP A 115 -0.08 5.38 -10.71
CA TRP A 115 1.34 5.29 -10.34
C TRP A 115 2.15 6.56 -10.59
N LEU A 116 1.54 7.56 -11.23
CA LEU A 116 2.12 8.88 -11.36
C LEU A 116 2.42 9.47 -9.97
N PRO A 117 3.68 9.90 -9.71
CA PRO A 117 3.98 10.64 -8.49
C PRO A 117 3.11 11.91 -8.47
N GLY A 118 2.67 12.36 -7.28
CA GLY A 118 1.63 13.39 -7.09
C GLY A 118 1.96 14.83 -7.52
N ALA A 119 2.67 14.96 -8.63
CA ALA A 119 2.93 16.16 -9.40
C ALA A 119 1.64 16.77 -10.00
N PRO A 120 1.69 18.02 -10.51
CA PRO A 120 0.55 18.70 -11.16
C PRO A 120 -0.16 17.86 -12.23
N LYS A 121 0.57 17.01 -12.95
CA LYS A 121 0.03 16.09 -13.96
C LYS A 121 -1.02 15.13 -13.38
N TRP A 122 -0.75 14.54 -12.22
CA TRP A 122 -1.69 13.64 -11.55
C TRP A 122 -2.97 14.37 -11.12
N ARG A 123 -2.83 15.59 -10.57
CA ARG A 123 -3.99 16.42 -10.16
C ARG A 123 -4.88 16.76 -11.35
N ASN A 124 -4.28 17.10 -12.49
CA ASN A 124 -5.02 17.40 -13.73
C ASN A 124 -5.79 16.18 -14.25
N LEU A 125 -5.15 15.00 -14.30
CA LEU A 125 -5.80 13.75 -14.69
C LEU A 125 -6.96 13.41 -13.75
N ARG A 126 -6.76 13.51 -12.43
CA ARG A 126 -7.81 13.26 -11.45
C ARG A 126 -8.99 14.21 -11.60
N LYS A 127 -8.73 15.50 -11.86
CA LYS A 127 -9.76 16.51 -12.13
C LYS A 127 -10.52 16.19 -13.41
N LEU A 128 -9.84 15.80 -14.48
CA LEU A 128 -10.46 15.39 -15.74
C LEU A 128 -11.36 14.16 -15.53
N CYS A 129 -10.85 13.10 -14.90
CA CYS A 129 -11.63 11.89 -14.62
C CYS A 129 -12.88 12.20 -13.78
N THR A 130 -12.73 12.99 -12.71
CA THR A 130 -13.86 13.34 -11.84
C THR A 130 -14.91 14.20 -12.56
N SER A 131 -14.47 15.14 -13.42
CA SER A 131 -15.37 16.08 -14.10
C SER A 131 -15.98 15.56 -15.40
N GLN A 132 -15.39 14.54 -16.02
CA GLN A 132 -15.81 14.08 -17.35
C GLN A 132 -16.19 12.61 -17.42
N VAL A 133 -15.54 11.75 -16.62
CA VAL A 133 -15.70 10.28 -16.73
C VAL A 133 -16.60 9.74 -15.62
N PHE A 134 -16.36 10.16 -14.39
CA PHE A 134 -17.05 9.66 -13.19
C PHE A 134 -18.14 10.61 -12.68
N THR A 135 -18.75 11.41 -13.57
CA THR A 135 -19.89 12.24 -13.20
C THR A 135 -21.15 11.39 -13.05
N THR A 136 -22.08 11.81 -12.20
CA THR A 136 -23.37 11.12 -12.00
C THR A 136 -24.11 10.95 -13.32
N GLN A 137 -24.20 12.02 -14.13
CA GLN A 137 -24.82 11.97 -15.46
C GLN A 137 -24.20 10.91 -16.38
N ARG A 138 -22.88 10.77 -16.40
CA ARG A 138 -22.20 9.75 -17.21
C ARG A 138 -22.43 8.35 -16.66
N LEU A 139 -22.41 8.20 -15.34
CA LEU A 139 -22.71 6.94 -14.69
C LEU A 139 -24.14 6.49 -14.98
N ASP A 140 -25.12 7.40 -14.93
CA ASP A 140 -26.53 7.13 -15.23
C ASP A 140 -26.73 6.78 -16.70
N ALA A 141 -26.10 7.53 -17.62
CA ALA A 141 -26.15 7.23 -19.05
C ALA A 141 -25.58 5.83 -19.40
N LEU A 142 -24.61 5.34 -18.62
CA LEU A 142 -24.02 4.01 -18.78
C LEU A 142 -24.73 2.91 -17.97
N GLN A 143 -25.81 3.22 -17.25
CA GLN A 143 -26.50 2.27 -16.39
C GLN A 143 -27.06 1.08 -17.17
N SER A 144 -27.74 1.34 -18.29
CA SER A 144 -28.34 0.30 -19.13
C SER A 144 -27.28 -0.68 -19.68
N LEU A 145 -26.12 -0.15 -20.08
CA LEU A 145 -25.00 -0.97 -20.53
C LEU A 145 -24.45 -1.85 -19.40
N ARG A 146 -24.33 -1.31 -18.18
CA ARG A 146 -23.91 -2.11 -17.01
C ARG A 146 -24.88 -3.24 -16.72
N HIS A 147 -26.20 -2.97 -16.75
CA HIS A 147 -27.22 -4.02 -16.57
C HIS A 147 -27.11 -5.10 -17.65
N GLN A 148 -26.95 -4.69 -18.92
CA GLN A 148 -26.78 -5.65 -20.01
C GLN A 148 -25.56 -6.56 -19.82
N MET A 149 -24.44 -6.05 -19.29
CA MET A 149 -23.25 -6.86 -19.01
C MET A 149 -23.50 -7.86 -17.86
N VAL A 150 -24.27 -7.47 -16.84
CA VAL A 150 -24.67 -8.37 -15.75
C VAL A 150 -25.58 -9.48 -16.29
N ASP A 151 -26.60 -9.15 -17.08
CA ASP A 151 -27.49 -10.15 -17.69
C ASP A 151 -26.72 -11.15 -18.57
N LYS A 152 -25.73 -10.66 -19.33
CA LYS A 152 -24.84 -11.52 -20.12
C LYS A 152 -23.99 -12.43 -19.23
N MET A 153 -23.45 -11.91 -18.14
CA MET A 153 -22.66 -12.70 -17.18
C MET A 153 -23.52 -13.79 -16.55
N GLU A 154 -24.75 -13.47 -16.13
CA GLU A 154 -25.69 -14.43 -15.55
C GLU A 154 -26.02 -15.55 -16.52
N LYS A 155 -26.36 -15.22 -17.76
CA LYS A 155 -26.61 -16.23 -18.81
C LYS A 155 -25.41 -17.15 -19.00
N ARG A 156 -24.20 -16.61 -19.04
CA ARG A 156 -22.97 -17.42 -19.16
C ARG A 156 -22.78 -18.37 -17.98
N VAL A 157 -23.09 -17.94 -16.76
CA VAL A 157 -23.01 -18.79 -15.55
C VAL A 157 -24.04 -19.92 -15.63
N ILE A 158 -25.27 -19.62 -16.03
CA ILE A 158 -26.34 -20.62 -16.19
C ILE A 158 -26.00 -21.62 -17.30
N ASP A 159 -25.42 -21.17 -18.40
CA ASP A 159 -25.05 -22.08 -19.49
C ASP A 159 -23.84 -22.94 -19.13
N ALA A 160 -22.89 -22.40 -18.36
CA ALA A 160 -21.75 -23.17 -17.86
C ALA A 160 -22.14 -24.22 -16.81
N SER A 161 -23.22 -24.00 -16.04
CA SER A 161 -23.69 -24.96 -15.03
C SER A 161 -24.49 -26.13 -15.59
N LYS A 162 -24.83 -26.09 -16.89
CA LYS A 162 -25.53 -27.19 -17.59
C LYS A 162 -24.57 -28.30 -18.08
N TYR A 163 -23.27 -28.11 -17.93
CA TYR A 163 -22.21 -29.08 -18.21
C TYR A 163 -21.60 -29.58 -16.91
#